data_AF-H3AFM0-F1
#
_entry.id   AF-H3AFM0-F1
#
_cell.length_a   1.000
_cell.length_b   1.000
_cell.length_c   1.000
_cell.angle_alpha   90.00
_cell.angle_beta   90.00
_cell.angle_gamma   90.00
#
_symmetry.space_group_name_H-M   'P 1'
#
loop_
_entity.id
_entity.type
_entity.pdbx_description
1 polymer ?
#
loop_
_entity_poly.entity_id
_entity_poly.type
_entity_poly.pdbx_seq_one_letter_code
_entity_poly.pdbx_strand_id
1 'polypeptide(L)'
;AVGVQQVVKRYKKALKLYQKYGSMAKAYGYLNVDRNTIVNTAPIAELFLADSNKFEQIGALKPSKETLRQFAARCADAIDESIKMKIDAMKEMGHLLPISGQGKH
;
A
#
# COMPACT_ATOMS: atom_id res chain seq x y z
N ALA A 1 1.47 -7.69 -17.19
CA ALA A 1 0.47 -7.67 -16.10
C ALA A 1 0.99 -6.82 -14.94
N VAL A 2 0.28 -5.76 -14.53
CA VAL A 2 0.60 -5.02 -13.29
C VAL A 2 0.02 -5.82 -12.13
N GLY A 3 0.85 -6.57 -11.42
CA GLY A 3 0.42 -7.47 -10.34
C GLY A 3 0.65 -6.91 -8.94
N VAL A 4 0.05 -7.55 -7.93
CA VAL A 4 0.25 -7.27 -6.49
C VAL A 4 1.74 -7.14 -6.14
N GLN A 5 2.57 -8.05 -6.66
CA GLN A 5 4.02 -8.03 -6.43
C GLN A 5 4.70 -6.74 -6.91
N GLN A 6 4.24 -6.15 -8.01
CA GLN A 6 4.78 -4.87 -8.49
C GLN A 6 4.36 -3.71 -7.60
N VAL A 7 3.13 -3.72 -7.06
CA VAL A 7 2.66 -2.74 -6.09
C VAL A 7 3.53 -2.79 -4.85
N VAL A 8 3.69 -3.98 -4.24
CA VAL A 8 4.50 -4.16 -3.03
C VAL A 8 5.96 -3.75 -3.28
N LYS A 9 6.56 -4.15 -4.41
CA LYS A 9 7.93 -3.76 -4.77
C LYS A 9 8.07 -2.24 -4.93
N ARG A 10 7.11 -1.58 -5.59
CA ARG A 10 7.11 -0.13 -5.79
C ARG A 10 6.92 0.61 -4.47
N TYR A 11 6.01 0.15 -3.62
CA TYR A 11 5.78 0.68 -2.28
C TYR A 11 7.05 0.59 -1.41
N LYS A 12 7.68 -0.58 -1.35
CA LYS A 12 8.95 -0.77 -0.62
C LYS A 12 10.08 0.11 -1.15
N LYS A 13 10.16 0.32 -2.48
CA LYS A 13 11.15 1.24 -3.07
C LYS A 13 10.86 2.69 -2.67
N ALA A 14 9.60 3.11 -2.70
CA ALA A 14 9.20 4.44 -2.26
C ALA A 14 9.56 4.65 -0.78
N LEU A 15 9.34 3.64 0.07
CA LEU A 15 9.75 3.68 1.48
C LEU A 15 11.25 3.90 1.65
N LYS A 16 12.08 3.11 0.96
CA LYS A 16 13.54 3.26 1.01
C LYS A 16 14.01 4.66 0.58
N LEU A 17 13.40 5.20 -0.47
CA LEU A 17 13.74 6.54 -0.97
C LEU A 17 13.24 7.63 -0.02
N TYR A 18 12.06 7.45 0.57
CA TYR A 18 11.54 8.35 1.59
C TYR A 18 12.44 8.37 2.82
N GLN A 19 12.85 7.21 3.34
CA GLN A 19 13.80 7.10 4.44
C GLN A 19 15.15 7.75 4.11
N LYS A 20 15.63 7.61 2.87
CA LYS A 20 16.90 8.21 2.44
C LYS A 20 16.85 9.73 2.30
N TYR A 21 15.75 10.29 1.79
CA TYR A 21 15.68 11.71 1.41
C TYR A 21 14.73 12.55 2.27
N GLY A 22 14.01 11.94 3.21
CA GLY A 22 13.01 12.59 4.07
C GLY A 22 11.80 13.17 3.34
N SER A 23 11.64 12.90 2.04
CA SER A 23 10.63 13.56 1.19
C SER A 23 9.93 12.59 0.27
N MET A 24 8.60 12.52 0.40
CA MET A 24 7.72 11.74 -0.47
C MET A 24 7.80 12.21 -1.93
N ALA A 25 7.81 13.54 -2.15
CA ALA A 25 7.89 14.11 -3.48
C ALA A 25 9.19 13.70 -4.20
N LYS A 26 10.34 13.75 -3.50
CA LYS A 26 11.61 13.24 -4.05
C LYS A 26 11.54 11.75 -4.33
N ALA A 27 11.01 10.96 -3.39
CA ALA A 27 10.88 9.51 -3.56
C ALA A 27 10.04 9.15 -4.82
N TYR A 28 8.89 9.81 -5.00
CA TYR A 28 8.02 9.60 -6.15
C TYR A 28 8.64 10.07 -7.47
N GLY A 29 9.34 11.21 -7.45
CA GLY A 29 10.11 11.73 -8.58
C GLY A 29 11.20 10.75 -9.04
N TYR A 30 12.00 10.21 -8.10
CA TYR A 30 13.03 9.21 -8.42
C TYR A 30 12.47 7.90 -8.99
N LEU A 31 11.27 7.52 -8.60
CA LEU A 31 10.62 6.32 -9.15
C LEU A 31 9.91 6.59 -10.48
N ASN A 32 9.75 7.86 -10.85
CA ASN A 32 8.90 8.31 -11.95
C ASN A 32 7.47 7.77 -11.81
N VAL A 33 6.86 8.02 -10.64
CA VAL A 33 5.55 7.49 -10.24
C VAL A 33 4.68 8.60 -9.71
N ASP A 34 3.43 8.62 -10.16
CA ASP A 34 2.44 9.53 -9.63
C ASP A 34 2.07 9.19 -8.17
N ARG A 35 1.91 10.23 -7.33
CA ARG A 35 1.52 10.07 -5.93
C ARG A 35 0.21 9.29 -5.79
N ASN A 36 -0.80 9.58 -6.61
CA ASN A 36 -2.08 8.90 -6.53
C ASN A 36 -1.95 7.43 -6.91
N THR A 37 -0.97 7.04 -7.73
CA THR A 37 -0.70 5.63 -7.99
C THR A 37 -0.27 4.91 -6.71
N ILE A 38 0.65 5.49 -5.93
CA ILE A 38 1.09 4.92 -4.65
C ILE A 38 -0.06 4.93 -3.64
N VAL A 39 -0.75 6.07 -3.50
CA VAL A 39 -1.86 6.22 -2.53
C VAL A 39 -3.00 5.25 -2.83
N ASN A 40 -3.46 5.18 -4.09
CA ASN A 40 -4.59 4.32 -4.46
C ASN A 40 -4.27 2.82 -4.37
N THR A 41 -2.99 2.44 -4.36
CA THR A 41 -2.57 1.04 -4.23
C THR A 41 -1.92 0.72 -2.88
N ALA A 42 -1.82 1.70 -1.99
CA ALA A 42 -1.26 1.53 -0.64
C ALA A 42 -1.99 0.45 0.17
N PRO A 43 -3.33 0.34 0.17
CA PRO A 43 -4.02 -0.69 0.96
C PRO A 43 -3.60 -2.12 0.61
N ILE A 44 -3.22 -2.38 -0.66
CA ILE A 44 -2.69 -3.68 -1.08
C ILE A 44 -1.37 -3.97 -0.36
N ALA A 45 -0.45 -3.00 -0.36
CA ALA A 45 0.86 -3.17 0.24
C ALA A 45 0.80 -3.16 1.77
N GLU A 46 -0.01 -2.27 2.35
CA GLU A 46 -0.20 -2.17 3.80
C GLU A 46 -0.76 -3.47 4.36
N LEU A 47 -1.85 -4.00 3.78
CA LEU A 47 -2.43 -5.25 4.23
C LEU A 47 -1.49 -6.44 3.99
N PHE A 48 -0.87 -6.53 2.81
CA PHE A 48 0.10 -7.60 2.50
C PHE A 48 1.27 -7.65 3.50
N LEU A 49 1.71 -6.50 4.00
CA LEU A 49 2.83 -6.39 4.94
C LEU A 49 2.41 -6.50 6.40
N ALA A 50 1.21 -6.02 6.75
CA ALA A 50 0.71 -6.06 8.12
C ALA A 50 0.09 -7.41 8.46
N ASP A 51 -0.66 -8.02 7.55
CA ASP A 51 -1.37 -9.27 7.82
C ASP A 51 -1.53 -10.12 6.55
N SER A 52 -0.57 -11.04 6.35
CA SER A 52 -0.60 -11.97 5.22
C SER A 52 -1.80 -12.92 5.27
N ASN A 53 -2.24 -13.34 6.46
CA ASN A 53 -3.37 -14.24 6.61
C ASN A 53 -4.66 -13.57 6.11
N LYS A 54 -4.94 -12.33 6.54
CA LYS A 54 -6.08 -11.57 6.02
C LYS A 54 -5.95 -11.31 4.52
N PHE A 55 -4.74 -10.99 4.05
CA PHE A 55 -4.50 -10.79 2.61
C PHE A 55 -4.84 -12.05 1.79
N GLU A 56 -4.47 -13.24 2.27
CA GLU A 56 -4.81 -14.52 1.64
C GLU A 56 -6.32 -14.79 1.63
N GLN A 57 -7.05 -14.41 2.69
CA GLN A 57 -8.52 -14.54 2.77
C GLN A 57 -9.25 -13.70 1.72
N ILE A 58 -8.72 -12.54 1.33
CA ILE A 58 -9.28 -11.69 0.25
C ILE A 58 -9.14 -12.36 -1.12
N GLY A 59 -8.18 -13.28 -1.24
CA GLY A 59 -7.84 -13.98 -2.47
C GLY A 59 -7.02 -13.14 -3.44
N ALA A 60 -6.54 -13.78 -4.51
CA ALA A 60 -5.72 -13.12 -5.50
C ALA A 60 -6.48 -12.08 -6.34
N LEU A 61 -5.76 -11.05 -6.79
CA LEU A 61 -6.21 -10.14 -7.85
C LEU A 61 -6.62 -10.96 -9.08
N LYS A 62 -7.81 -10.70 -9.61
CA LYS A 62 -8.32 -11.33 -10.85
C LYS A 62 -8.37 -10.31 -11.98
N PRO A 63 -7.30 -10.17 -12.81
CA PRO A 63 -7.21 -9.10 -13.81
C PRO A 63 -8.34 -9.10 -14.85
N SER A 64 -8.97 -10.25 -15.08
CA SER A 64 -10.12 -10.38 -15.99
C SER A 64 -11.46 -9.91 -15.38
N LYS A 65 -11.52 -9.69 -14.06
CA LYS A 65 -12.76 -9.36 -13.32
C LYS A 65 -12.68 -8.05 -12.54
N GLU A 66 -11.48 -7.64 -12.15
CA GLU A 66 -11.28 -6.42 -11.38
C GLU A 66 -9.99 -5.71 -11.78
N THR A 67 -9.99 -4.40 -11.66
CA THR A 67 -8.82 -3.55 -11.77
C THR A 67 -8.01 -3.57 -10.47
N LEU A 68 -6.76 -3.14 -10.56
CA LEU A 68 -5.89 -3.00 -9.38
C LEU A 68 -6.47 -2.04 -8.32
N ARG A 69 -7.17 -0.98 -8.76
CA ARG A 69 -7.85 -0.04 -7.86
C ARG A 69 -9.02 -0.70 -7.13
N GLN A 70 -9.83 -1.51 -7.83
CA GLN A 70 -10.92 -2.26 -7.19
C GLN A 70 -10.38 -3.27 -6.18
N PHE A 71 -9.28 -3.96 -6.51
CA PHE A 71 -8.61 -4.85 -5.57
C PHE A 71 -8.06 -4.10 -4.34
N ALA A 72 -7.49 -2.91 -4.54
CA ALA A 72 -7.05 -2.06 -3.43
C ALA A 72 -8.22 -1.63 -2.53
N ALA A 73 -9.39 -1.32 -3.09
CA ALA A 73 -10.59 -1.04 -2.31
C ALA A 73 -11.03 -2.24 -1.47
N ARG A 74 -11.02 -3.47 -2.03
CA ARG A 74 -11.28 -4.69 -1.25
C ARG A 74 -10.28 -4.89 -0.11
N CYS A 75 -9.00 -4.60 -0.35
CA CYS A 75 -7.99 -4.61 0.71
C CYS A 75 -8.30 -3.58 1.79
N ALA A 76 -8.68 -2.35 1.40
CA ALA A 76 -9.04 -1.31 2.35
C ALA A 76 -10.25 -1.67 3.22
N ASP A 77 -11.29 -2.27 2.63
CA ASP A 77 -12.49 -2.69 3.37
C ASP A 77 -12.24 -3.89 4.31
N ALA A 78 -11.20 -4.69 4.03
CA ALA A 78 -10.80 -5.82 4.88
C ALA A 78 -9.88 -5.43 6.04
N ILE A 79 -9.36 -4.19 6.07
CA ILE A 79 -8.58 -3.64 7.17
C ILE A 79 -9.54 -3.28 8.31
N ASP A 80 -9.66 -4.18 9.27
CA ASP A 80 -10.34 -3.93 10.53
C ASP A 80 -9.48 -3.08 11.49
N GLU A 81 -10.05 -2.71 12.65
CA GLU A 81 -9.39 -1.82 13.61
C GLU A 81 -8.06 -2.40 14.13
N SER A 82 -8.00 -3.71 14.36
CA SER A 82 -6.79 -4.39 14.81
C SER A 82 -5.68 -4.30 13.77
N ILE A 83 -6.00 -4.56 12.50
CA ILE A 83 -5.03 -4.44 11.40
C ILE A 83 -4.64 -2.98 11.21
N LYS A 84 -5.57 -2.04 11.35
CA LYS A 84 -5.30 -0.61 11.24
C LYS A 84 -4.28 -0.15 12.30
N MET A 85 -4.47 -0.54 13.57
CA MET A 85 -3.51 -0.24 14.64
C MET A 85 -2.11 -0.80 14.32
N LYS A 86 -2.04 -2.02 13.77
CA LYS A 86 -0.77 -2.63 13.36
C LYS A 86 -0.12 -1.85 12.20
N ILE A 87 -0.90 -1.44 11.20
CA ILE A 87 -0.43 -0.60 10.10
C ILE A 87 0.12 0.72 10.63
N ASP A 88 -0.60 1.39 11.54
CA ASP A 88 -0.19 2.67 12.10
C ASP A 88 1.12 2.52 12.90
N ALA A 89 1.23 1.51 13.76
CA ALA A 89 2.49 1.20 14.46
C ALA A 89 3.64 0.94 13.47
N MET A 90 3.40 0.19 12.39
CA MET A 90 4.40 -0.06 11.36
C MET A 90 4.80 1.21 10.60
N LYS A 91 3.90 2.20 10.43
CA LYS A 91 4.24 3.51 9.84
C LYS A 91 5.14 4.30 10.78
N GLU A 92 4.84 4.32 12.07
CA GLU A 92 5.66 5.01 13.08
C GLU A 92 7.05 4.40 13.22
N MET A 93 7.16 3.06 13.13
CA MET A 93 8.44 2.35 13.11
C MET A 93 9.20 2.51 11.79
N GLY A 94 8.63 3.16 10.79
CA GLY A 94 9.22 3.31 9.46
C GLY A 94 9.24 2.04 8.62
N HIS A 95 8.44 1.02 8.95
CA HIS A 95 8.25 -0.17 8.13
C HIS A 95 7.24 0.02 7.00
N LEU A 96 6.40 1.05 7.09
CA LEU A 96 5.45 1.46 6.06
C LEU A 96 5.61 2.95 5.74
N LEU A 97 5.10 3.37 4.58
CA LEU A 97 5.10 4.79 4.21
C LEU A 97 4.06 5.51 5.10
N PRO A 98 4.40 6.69 5.68
CA PRO A 98 3.43 7.52 6.39
C PRO A 98 2.50 8.23 5.40
N ILE A 99 1.64 7.44 4.76
CA ILE A 99 0.56 7.89 3.89
C ILE A 99 -0.71 7.84 4.72
N SER A 100 -1.34 8.99 4.91
CA SER A 100 -2.72 9.05 5.38
C SER A 100 -3.59 8.49 4.27
N GLY A 101 -4.00 7.22 4.39
CA GLY A 101 -5.09 6.68 3.58
C GLY A 101 -6.29 7.60 3.80
N GLN A 102 -6.97 7.99 2.72
CA GLN A 102 -8.11 8.89 2.79
C GLN A 102 -9.08 8.38 3.86
N GLY A 103 -9.15 9.11 4.98
CA GLY A 103 -10.19 8.92 5.97
C GLY A 103 -11.51 9.08 5.24
N LYS A 104 -12.38 8.08 5.39
CA LYS A 104 -13.79 8.19 5.04
C LYS A 104 -14.31 9.47 5.73
N HIS A 105 -14.66 10.48 4.93
CA HIS A 105 -15.62 11.52 5.31
C HIS A 105 -16.96 11.08 4.71
#